data_AF-A0A2S6BXY6-F1
#
_entry.id   AF-A0A2S6BXY6-F1
#
_cell.length_a   1.000
_cell.length_b   1.000
_cell.length_c   1.000
_cell.angle_alpha   90.00
_cell.angle_beta   90.00
_cell.angle_gamma   90.00
#
_symmetry.space_group_name_H-M   'P 1'
#
loop_
_entity.id
_entity.type
_entity.pdbx_description
1 polymer ?
#
loop_
_entity_poly.entity_id
_entity_poly.type
_entity_poly.pdbx_seq_one_letter_code
_entity_poly.pdbx_strand_id
1 'polypeptide(L)'
;MPSQRNTELKRPDQQCPRLLIRIGATADDLRIEQAGTGRKKYAALSYCWGRPGSLTLVRENYIQLTNRLPWMDLAKTHQDAIAVSRELGIEYLWIDALCIIQDEPEQQTAEIKQMATIYVNAYVTLAASSSEGGQVGFLRARKPTLTVSVTLSDGAHFEVFAREVVSHRTFDQGWDAIEDTMYYHESNDAEITTRYPLFGRGWAWQERLLSPRVLHFTDTEVVWECLDSISCECGTMEMFVGNRVLSLRRYISDVPRDIDTQPEQLARDRALADKYDMLDLPMRGHRFFRNGLRNSKINDYAFMHACIGRPPTEFFTEGKSAHYDRWRGVISQYSRRKLTFGQDIFAAVSGLASMWHAKRENEGRYFAGLWEADLLRGLLWTCTANSDNMNVPRPKHYLAPSWSWASVRRPLDWLSSEPERTMYHASILDVVCVTSTGDPFGTVSDGSFIDVTGHALKATITSCREKSTTAFVFIDYHNHAFTTDCHPEVQALIGQEVLCLLWATENIDARTGQGMDRCLVLKACDTTSNTFTRVGITSSLPRGSHLFTSTEKINIRIV
;
A
#
# COMPACT_ATOMS: atom_id res chain seq x y z
N MET A 1 13.44 -51.78 16.92
CA MET A 1 13.47 -50.66 17.87
C MET A 1 14.73 -49.83 17.60
N PRO A 2 14.59 -48.73 16.85
CA PRO A 2 15.35 -47.54 17.23
C PRO A 2 14.52 -46.23 17.14
N SER A 3 14.65 -45.47 18.21
CA SER A 3 14.51 -44.02 18.40
C SER A 3 14.14 -43.13 17.20
N GLN A 4 12.92 -42.58 17.22
CA GLN A 4 12.59 -41.34 16.52
C GLN A 4 13.24 -40.16 17.25
N ARG A 5 14.23 -39.51 16.61
CA ARG A 5 14.61 -38.13 16.93
C ARG A 5 13.65 -37.20 16.18
N ASN A 6 12.65 -36.67 16.87
CA ASN A 6 11.94 -35.47 16.44
C ASN A 6 12.93 -34.30 16.49
N THR A 7 13.56 -33.97 15.36
CA THR A 7 14.19 -32.68 15.16
C THR A 7 13.11 -31.69 14.75
N GLU A 8 12.57 -30.96 15.73
CA GLU A 8 11.84 -29.71 15.49
C GLU A 8 12.76 -28.78 14.67
N LEU A 9 12.43 -28.60 13.39
CA LEU A 9 13.07 -27.61 12.53
C LEU A 9 12.82 -26.22 13.12
N LYS A 10 13.89 -25.60 13.61
CA LYS A 10 13.90 -24.22 14.09
C LYS A 10 13.50 -23.30 12.94
N ARG A 11 12.41 -22.55 13.16
CA ARG A 11 12.05 -21.37 12.36
C ARG A 11 13.20 -20.33 12.49
N PRO A 12 13.50 -19.55 11.44
CA PRO A 12 14.48 -18.46 11.55
C PRO A 12 14.14 -17.57 12.75
N ASP A 13 15.15 -17.22 13.55
CA ASP A 13 15.01 -16.60 14.86
C ASP A 13 14.05 -15.40 14.82
N GLN A 14 12.87 -15.56 15.43
CA GLN A 14 11.79 -14.59 15.41
C GLN A 14 12.16 -13.41 16.32
N GLN A 15 12.85 -12.40 15.76
CA GLN A 15 13.37 -11.28 16.51
C GLN A 15 12.23 -10.43 17.10
N CYS A 16 12.17 -10.37 18.43
CA CYS A 16 11.22 -9.53 19.16
C CYS A 16 11.65 -8.05 19.06
N PRO A 17 10.73 -7.07 19.09
CA PRO A 17 11.11 -5.67 19.15
C PRO A 17 12.03 -5.41 20.34
N ARG A 18 12.98 -4.47 20.24
CA ARG A 18 13.94 -4.21 21.32
C ARG A 18 13.25 -3.87 22.64
N LEU A 19 12.22 -3.02 22.56
CA LEU A 19 11.42 -2.58 23.70
C LEU A 19 9.95 -2.97 23.51
N LEU A 20 9.31 -3.35 24.60
CA LEU A 20 7.88 -3.62 24.68
C LEU A 20 7.32 -2.97 25.95
N ILE A 21 6.04 -2.58 25.89
CA ILE A 21 5.30 -2.17 27.07
C ILE A 21 4.69 -3.42 27.69
N ARG A 22 5.08 -3.74 28.92
CA ARG A 22 4.37 -4.73 29.74
C ARG A 22 3.14 -4.04 30.32
N ILE A 23 1.95 -4.56 30.02
CA ILE A 23 0.70 -3.88 30.41
C ILE A 23 0.15 -4.34 31.76
N GLY A 24 0.44 -5.58 32.17
CA GLY A 24 -0.03 -6.17 33.43
C GLY A 24 -1.56 -6.14 33.65
N ALA A 25 -2.00 -6.64 34.81
CA ALA A 25 -3.42 -6.61 35.18
C ALA A 25 -3.84 -5.24 35.75
N THR A 26 -2.92 -4.54 36.41
CA THR A 26 -3.16 -3.25 37.09
C THR A 26 -2.29 -2.14 36.51
N ALA A 27 -2.64 -0.88 36.80
CA ALA A 27 -1.86 0.29 36.36
C ALA A 27 -0.42 0.30 36.92
N ASP A 28 -0.19 -0.34 38.07
CA ASP A 28 1.13 -0.37 38.71
C ASP A 28 2.12 -1.35 38.05
N ASP A 29 1.62 -2.25 37.20
CA ASP A 29 2.47 -3.17 36.42
C ASP A 29 2.86 -2.61 35.05
N LEU A 30 2.36 -1.41 34.71
CA LEU A 30 2.54 -0.79 33.41
C LEU A 30 3.94 -0.15 33.31
N ARG A 31 4.81 -0.71 32.46
CA ARG A 31 6.20 -0.22 32.27
C ARG A 31 6.78 -0.65 30.93
N ILE A 32 7.83 0.03 30.50
CA ILE A 32 8.65 -0.37 29.35
C ILE A 32 9.67 -1.42 29.83
N GLU A 33 9.83 -2.51 29.08
CA GLU A 33 10.90 -3.48 29.33
C GLU A 33 11.62 -3.86 28.03
N GLN A 34 12.88 -4.28 28.17
CA GLN A 34 13.60 -4.91 27.07
C GLN A 34 12.98 -6.29 26.83
N ALA A 35 12.66 -6.61 25.58
CA ALA A 35 12.02 -7.88 25.25
C ALA A 35 12.95 -9.10 25.52
N GLY A 36 14.26 -8.89 25.58
CA GLY A 36 15.25 -9.95 25.76
C GLY A 36 15.30 -10.91 24.56
N THR A 37 15.83 -12.12 24.77
CA THR A 37 16.04 -13.12 23.71
C THR A 37 14.88 -14.12 23.55
N GLY A 38 13.80 -13.96 24.33
CA GLY A 38 12.65 -14.87 24.33
C GLY A 38 11.51 -14.38 23.43
N ARG A 39 10.77 -15.33 22.84
CA ARG A 39 9.57 -15.01 22.06
C ARG A 39 8.47 -14.50 22.98
N LYS A 40 7.95 -13.30 22.70
CA LYS A 40 6.82 -12.72 23.41
C LYS A 40 5.60 -12.57 22.50
N LYS A 41 4.41 -12.84 23.03
CA LYS A 41 3.14 -12.56 22.36
C LYS A 41 2.79 -11.10 22.64
N TYR A 42 2.83 -10.25 21.62
CA TYR A 42 2.53 -8.82 21.76
C TYR A 42 1.51 -8.34 20.71
N ALA A 43 0.79 -7.29 21.05
CA ALA A 43 0.01 -6.50 20.09
C ALA A 43 0.85 -5.32 19.60
N ALA A 44 0.64 -4.87 18.36
CA ALA A 44 1.19 -3.61 17.86
C ALA A 44 0.07 -2.59 17.68
N LEU A 45 0.35 -1.31 17.90
CA LEU A 45 -0.61 -0.23 17.70
C LEU A 45 -0.30 0.55 16.41
N SER A 46 -1.25 0.57 15.48
CA SER A 46 -1.24 1.43 14.30
C SER A 46 -2.22 2.58 14.51
N TYR A 47 -1.73 3.82 14.58
CA TYR A 47 -2.54 4.98 14.94
C TYR A 47 -1.95 6.30 14.45
N CYS A 48 -2.76 7.35 14.38
CA CYS A 48 -2.29 8.70 14.13
C CYS A 48 -1.73 9.31 15.43
N TRP A 49 -0.46 9.74 15.45
CA TRP A 49 0.15 10.35 16.65
C TRP A 49 -0.61 11.59 17.15
N GLY A 50 -1.10 12.43 16.24
CA GLY A 50 -1.82 13.67 16.57
C GLY A 50 -0.90 14.86 16.81
N ARG A 51 -1.29 15.79 17.69
CA ARG A 51 -0.55 17.03 17.97
C ARG A 51 0.70 16.78 18.85
N PRO A 52 1.76 17.61 18.75
CA PRO A 52 2.92 17.55 19.63
C PRO A 52 2.53 17.67 21.11
N GLY A 53 3.25 16.99 22.00
CA GLY A 53 3.05 17.04 23.45
C GLY A 53 2.54 15.75 24.10
N SER A 54 2.27 14.69 23.32
CA SER A 54 2.03 13.35 23.87
C SER A 54 3.32 12.77 24.44
N LEU A 55 3.23 11.96 25.51
CA LEU A 55 4.37 11.24 26.07
C LEU A 55 5.07 10.39 24.99
N THR A 56 6.36 10.64 24.79
CA THR A 56 7.25 9.84 23.95
C THR A 56 8.43 9.34 24.77
N LEU A 57 9.05 8.25 24.32
CA LEU A 57 10.28 7.75 24.92
C LEU A 57 11.47 8.57 24.41
N VAL A 58 12.20 9.17 25.34
CA VAL A 58 13.46 9.86 25.10
C VAL A 58 14.53 9.37 26.08
N ARG A 59 15.80 9.65 25.83
CA ARG A 59 16.90 9.17 26.69
C ARG A 59 16.71 9.63 28.14
N GLU A 60 16.25 10.87 28.33
CA GLU A 60 16.06 11.46 29.67
C GLU A 60 15.02 10.71 30.51
N ASN A 61 13.90 10.26 29.90
CA ASN A 61 12.81 9.61 30.62
C ASN A 61 12.88 8.07 30.57
N TYR A 62 13.86 7.48 29.89
CA TYR A 62 14.00 6.02 29.73
C TYR A 62 13.95 5.28 31.06
N ILE A 63 14.80 5.66 32.02
CA ILE A 63 14.87 5.00 33.34
C ILE A 63 13.52 5.09 34.07
N GLN A 64 12.89 6.27 34.05
CA GLN A 64 11.59 6.49 34.67
C GLN A 64 10.52 5.56 34.06
N LEU A 65 10.41 5.53 32.74
CA LEU A 65 9.38 4.76 32.04
C LEU A 65 9.61 3.24 32.10
N THR A 66 10.85 2.80 32.31
CA THR A 66 11.16 1.38 32.61
C THR A 66 10.78 0.94 34.02
N ASN A 67 10.72 1.88 34.97
CA ASN A 67 10.23 1.59 36.32
C ASN A 67 8.71 1.60 36.37
N ARG A 68 8.10 2.65 35.83
CA ARG A 68 6.64 2.83 35.79
C ARG A 68 6.25 3.82 34.71
N LEU A 69 5.24 3.46 33.93
CA LEU A 69 4.65 4.30 32.91
C LEU A 69 3.36 4.93 33.47
N PRO A 70 3.33 6.26 33.71
CA PRO A 70 2.18 6.90 34.34
C PRO A 70 0.93 6.88 33.44
N TRP A 71 -0.18 6.33 33.93
CA TRP A 71 -1.42 6.22 33.16
C TRP A 71 -1.95 7.57 32.65
N MET A 72 -1.86 8.61 33.49
CA MET A 72 -2.40 9.94 33.17
C MET A 72 -1.58 10.69 32.10
N ASP A 73 -0.32 10.31 31.91
CA ASP A 73 0.56 10.94 30.91
C ASP A 73 0.42 10.27 29.53
N LEU A 74 -0.25 9.11 29.48
CA LEU A 74 -0.53 8.42 28.23
C LEU A 74 -1.61 9.16 27.42
N ALA A 75 -1.35 9.28 26.12
CA ALA A 75 -2.38 9.66 25.17
C ALA A 75 -3.58 8.69 25.24
N LYS A 76 -4.80 9.21 25.05
CA LYS A 76 -6.03 8.41 25.15
C LYS A 76 -6.03 7.16 24.25
N THR A 77 -5.44 7.26 23.06
CA THR A 77 -5.27 6.13 22.12
C THR A 77 -4.34 5.04 22.68
N HIS A 78 -3.29 5.41 23.42
CA HIS A 78 -2.43 4.42 24.10
C HIS A 78 -3.20 3.73 25.23
N GLN A 79 -4.00 4.48 26.00
CA GLN A 79 -4.86 3.94 27.06
C GLN A 79 -5.87 2.94 26.49
N ASP A 80 -6.55 3.29 25.40
CA ASP A 80 -7.52 2.43 24.72
C ASP A 80 -6.84 1.15 24.20
N ALA A 81 -5.64 1.26 23.61
CA ALA A 81 -4.87 0.11 23.14
C ALA A 81 -4.45 -0.83 24.29
N ILE A 82 -4.06 -0.29 25.44
CA ILE A 82 -3.78 -1.07 26.64
C ILE A 82 -5.03 -1.78 27.14
N ALA A 83 -6.17 -1.08 27.21
CA ALA A 83 -7.43 -1.66 27.65
C ALA A 83 -7.86 -2.83 26.75
N VAL A 84 -7.84 -2.64 25.43
CA VAL A 84 -8.14 -3.71 24.47
C VAL A 84 -7.16 -4.88 24.61
N SER A 85 -5.86 -4.60 24.75
CA SER A 85 -4.84 -5.65 24.90
C SER A 85 -5.07 -6.49 26.15
N ARG A 86 -5.50 -5.88 27.26
CA ARG A 86 -5.87 -6.59 28.50
C ARG A 86 -7.09 -7.50 28.29
N GLU A 87 -8.14 -7.00 27.64
CA GLU A 87 -9.34 -7.81 27.33
C GLU A 87 -9.02 -8.99 26.39
N LEU A 88 -8.05 -8.82 25.50
CA LEU A 88 -7.57 -9.90 24.61
C LEU A 88 -6.58 -10.87 25.30
N GLY A 89 -6.24 -10.65 26.57
CA GLY A 89 -5.26 -11.47 27.30
C GLY A 89 -3.85 -11.40 26.70
N ILE A 90 -3.44 -10.23 26.22
CA ILE A 90 -2.11 -9.99 25.64
C ILE A 90 -1.30 -9.18 26.66
N GLU A 91 -0.17 -9.69 27.10
CA GLU A 91 0.64 -9.06 28.17
C GLU A 91 1.55 -7.93 27.68
N TYR A 92 1.80 -7.88 26.37
CA TYR A 92 2.77 -7.00 25.75
C TYR A 92 2.16 -6.16 24.64
N LEU A 93 2.52 -4.88 24.60
CA LEU A 93 2.09 -3.94 23.57
C LEU A 93 3.30 -3.19 23.02
N TRP A 94 3.34 -3.03 21.70
CA TRP A 94 4.32 -2.21 21.01
C TRP A 94 3.66 -0.94 20.47
N ILE A 95 4.21 0.21 20.84
CA ILE A 95 3.79 1.53 20.38
C ILE A 95 5.07 2.29 19.99
N ASP A 96 5.20 2.68 18.73
CA ASP A 96 6.36 3.40 18.18
C ASP A 96 6.84 4.57 19.06
N ALA A 97 5.91 5.44 19.47
CA ALA A 97 6.18 6.61 20.31
C ALA A 97 6.82 6.26 21.67
N LEU A 98 6.59 5.05 22.18
CA LEU A 98 7.03 4.59 23.50
C LEU A 98 8.04 3.44 23.46
N CYS A 99 8.24 2.79 22.32
CA CYS A 99 9.17 1.67 22.16
C CYS A 99 10.39 2.03 21.29
N ILE A 100 10.43 3.25 20.76
CA ILE A 100 11.57 3.83 20.04
C ILE A 100 12.02 5.09 20.79
N ILE A 101 13.32 5.20 21.03
CA ILE A 101 13.92 6.40 21.63
C ILE A 101 13.96 7.49 20.54
N GLN A 102 13.20 8.58 20.75
CA GLN A 102 12.90 9.57 19.71
C GLN A 102 13.99 10.62 19.51
N ASP A 103 14.85 10.82 20.52
CA ASP A 103 15.93 11.81 20.52
C ASP A 103 17.31 11.22 20.15
N GLU A 104 17.34 9.98 19.63
CA GLU A 104 18.55 9.29 19.15
C GLU A 104 18.41 8.88 17.67
N PRO A 105 18.93 9.67 16.72
CA PRO A 105 18.75 9.43 15.28
C PRO A 105 19.28 8.08 14.79
N GLU A 106 20.45 7.63 15.27
CA GLU A 106 21.03 6.35 14.86
C GLU A 106 20.15 5.17 15.31
N GLN A 107 19.64 5.24 16.53
CA GLN A 107 18.76 4.22 17.08
C GLN A 107 17.38 4.25 16.43
N GLN A 108 16.81 5.43 16.22
CA GLN A 108 15.55 5.58 15.51
C GLN A 108 15.64 4.97 14.11
N THR A 109 16.74 5.23 13.39
CA THR A 109 17.00 4.62 12.08
C THR A 109 17.08 3.10 12.15
N ALA A 110 17.76 2.55 13.16
CA ALA A 110 17.87 1.10 13.35
C ALA A 110 16.50 0.45 13.65
N GLU A 111 15.67 1.09 14.46
CA GLU A 111 14.31 0.59 14.79
C GLU A 111 13.35 0.73 13.60
N ILE A 112 13.47 1.80 12.81
CA ILE A 112 12.70 1.97 11.56
C ILE A 112 12.97 0.82 10.59
N LYS A 113 14.24 0.39 10.46
CA LYS A 113 14.60 -0.80 9.65
C LYS A 113 13.93 -2.08 10.15
N GLN A 114 13.62 -2.17 11.44
CA GLN A 114 12.92 -3.32 12.04
C GLN A 114 11.39 -3.23 11.94
N MET A 115 10.84 -2.11 11.46
CA MET A 115 9.38 -1.90 11.48
C MET A 115 8.60 -3.00 10.80
N ALA A 116 9.12 -3.50 9.67
CA ALA A 116 8.52 -4.61 8.96
C ALA A 116 8.39 -5.85 9.85
N THR A 117 9.51 -6.28 10.45
CA THR A 117 9.62 -7.42 11.35
C THR A 117 8.68 -7.28 12.56
N ILE A 118 8.51 -6.07 13.09
CA ILE A 118 7.64 -5.79 14.23
C ILE A 118 6.17 -6.07 13.88
N TYR A 119 5.68 -5.61 12.73
CA TYR A 119 4.29 -5.86 12.34
C TYR A 119 4.07 -7.29 11.86
N VAL A 120 5.02 -7.88 11.12
CA VAL A 120 4.95 -9.30 10.68
C VAL A 120 4.85 -10.26 11.88
N ASN A 121 5.54 -9.96 12.98
CA ASN A 121 5.58 -10.84 14.15
C ASN A 121 4.56 -10.49 15.25
N ALA A 122 3.80 -9.40 15.08
CA ALA A 122 2.74 -9.05 16.01
C ALA A 122 1.67 -10.14 16.05
N TYR A 123 1.17 -10.45 17.25
CA TYR A 123 0.05 -11.39 17.40
C TYR A 123 -1.23 -10.84 16.76
N VAL A 124 -1.47 -9.55 16.98
CA VAL A 124 -2.52 -8.74 16.39
C VAL A 124 -2.08 -7.28 16.34
N THR A 125 -2.48 -6.56 15.29
CA THR A 125 -2.33 -5.11 15.21
C THR A 125 -3.65 -4.45 15.53
N LEU A 126 -3.65 -3.55 16.50
CA LEU A 126 -4.80 -2.71 16.83
C LEU A 126 -4.71 -1.45 15.96
N ALA A 127 -5.65 -1.30 15.03
CA ALA A 127 -5.70 -0.16 14.13
C ALA A 127 -6.75 0.85 14.60
N ALA A 128 -6.30 2.01 15.07
CA ALA A 128 -7.16 3.11 15.49
C ALA A 128 -7.71 3.87 14.27
N SER A 129 -8.47 3.17 13.41
CA SER A 129 -8.83 3.61 12.06
C SER A 129 -9.59 4.95 12.02
N SER A 130 -10.51 5.18 12.95
CA SER A 130 -11.29 6.43 13.08
C SER A 130 -10.62 7.51 13.94
N SER A 131 -9.45 7.25 14.53
CA SER A 131 -8.80 8.22 15.41
C SER A 131 -7.93 9.21 14.64
N GLU A 132 -8.29 10.49 14.71
CA GLU A 132 -7.52 11.62 14.15
C GLU A 132 -6.20 11.89 14.87
N GLY A 133 -6.00 11.36 16.08
CA GLY A 133 -4.80 11.61 16.86
C GLY A 133 -4.77 10.89 18.20
N GLY A 134 -3.57 10.83 18.80
CA GLY A 134 -3.34 10.12 20.07
C GLY A 134 -4.27 10.55 21.20
N GLN A 135 -4.69 11.81 21.23
CA GLN A 135 -5.45 12.41 22.35
C GLN A 135 -6.94 12.07 22.36
N VAL A 136 -7.52 11.64 21.25
CA VAL A 136 -8.99 11.48 21.14
C VAL A 136 -9.44 10.04 21.47
N GLY A 137 -8.56 9.05 21.25
CA GLY A 137 -8.90 7.64 21.41
C GLY A 137 -9.76 7.08 20.28
N PHE A 138 -9.95 5.77 20.31
CA PHE A 138 -10.74 5.02 19.33
C PHE A 138 -11.91 4.23 19.95
N LEU A 139 -11.97 4.12 21.28
CA LEU A 139 -13.11 3.51 21.99
C LEU A 139 -14.20 4.55 22.30
N ARG A 140 -14.66 5.27 21.28
CA ARG A 140 -15.69 6.32 21.45
C ARG A 140 -17.09 5.71 21.43
N ALA A 141 -18.05 6.44 22.03
CA ALA A 141 -19.45 6.11 21.90
C ALA A 141 -19.87 6.18 20.42
N ARG A 142 -20.47 5.10 19.93
CA ARG A 142 -20.99 5.01 18.56
C ARG A 142 -22.30 5.79 18.42
N LYS A 143 -22.67 6.15 17.19
CA LYS A 143 -23.98 6.76 16.95
C LYS A 143 -25.09 5.81 17.42
N PRO A 144 -26.16 6.34 18.05
CA PRO A 144 -27.26 5.53 18.53
C PRO A 144 -27.99 4.85 17.36
N THR A 145 -28.57 3.68 17.64
CA THR A 145 -29.49 3.03 16.71
C THR A 145 -30.71 3.91 16.47
N LEU A 146 -31.09 4.08 15.21
CA LEU A 146 -32.31 4.75 14.79
C LEU A 146 -33.47 3.75 14.85
N THR A 147 -34.59 4.17 15.42
CA THR A 147 -35.84 3.41 15.37
C THR A 147 -36.76 4.08 14.35
N VAL A 148 -37.15 3.33 13.32
CA VAL A 148 -38.08 3.78 12.29
C VAL A 148 -39.35 2.97 12.40
N SER A 149 -40.47 3.62 12.68
CA SER A 149 -41.79 2.97 12.66
C SER A 149 -42.26 2.83 11.21
N VAL A 150 -42.54 1.60 10.79
CA VAL A 150 -43.00 1.30 9.44
C VAL A 150 -44.40 0.70 9.52
N THR A 151 -45.28 1.19 8.65
CA THR A 151 -46.64 0.66 8.48
C THR A 151 -46.72 0.00 7.11
N LEU A 152 -47.03 -1.30 7.08
CA LEU A 152 -47.25 -2.03 5.83
C LEU A 152 -48.58 -1.64 5.18
N SER A 153 -48.75 -2.02 3.91
CA SER A 153 -49.99 -1.80 3.16
C SER A 153 -51.23 -2.49 3.75
N ASP A 154 -51.04 -3.50 4.59
CA ASP A 154 -52.11 -4.21 5.32
C ASP A 154 -52.42 -3.58 6.70
N GLY A 155 -51.75 -2.47 7.05
CA GLY A 155 -51.91 -1.79 8.33
C GLY A 155 -51.07 -2.36 9.48
N ALA A 156 -50.25 -3.39 9.24
CA ALA A 156 -49.35 -3.91 10.27
C ALA A 156 -48.25 -2.87 10.61
N HIS A 157 -48.03 -2.66 11.90
CA HIS A 157 -47.00 -1.76 12.42
C HIS A 157 -45.80 -2.54 12.96
N PHE A 158 -44.60 -2.12 12.61
CA PHE A 158 -43.37 -2.68 13.14
C PHE A 158 -42.30 -1.60 13.31
N GLU A 159 -41.39 -1.84 14.25
CA GLU A 159 -40.23 -0.99 14.47
C GLU A 159 -39.02 -1.60 13.77
N VAL A 160 -38.36 -0.78 12.95
CA VAL A 160 -37.11 -1.12 12.28
C VAL A 160 -35.97 -0.44 13.01
N PHE A 161 -35.02 -1.24 13.50
CA PHE A 161 -33.80 -0.75 14.11
C PHE A 161 -32.72 -0.64 13.04
N ALA A 162 -32.29 0.58 12.74
CA ALA A 162 -31.23 0.87 11.80
C ALA A 162 -30.00 1.40 12.54
N ARG A 163 -28.81 0.92 12.18
CA ARG A 163 -27.54 1.51 12.64
C ARG A 163 -26.70 1.86 11.43
N GLU A 164 -25.86 2.87 11.59
CA GLU A 164 -24.83 3.15 10.60
C GLU A 164 -23.78 2.02 10.66
N VAL A 165 -23.34 1.57 9.49
CA VAL A 165 -22.31 0.55 9.31
C VAL A 165 -21.11 1.16 8.59
N VAL A 166 -19.98 0.46 8.63
CA VAL A 166 -18.80 0.91 7.91
C VAL A 166 -19.04 0.80 6.39
N SER A 167 -18.54 1.76 5.63
CA SER A 167 -18.49 1.61 4.18
C SER A 167 -17.46 0.52 3.84
N HIS A 168 -17.93 -0.67 3.43
CA HIS A 168 -17.07 -1.81 3.10
C HIS A 168 -16.05 -1.53 2.00
N ARG A 169 -16.38 -0.61 1.07
CA ARG A 169 -15.46 -0.14 0.02
C ARG A 169 -14.17 0.44 0.59
N THR A 170 -14.19 0.96 1.82
CA THR A 170 -13.00 1.44 2.53
C THR A 170 -11.92 0.37 2.66
N PHE A 171 -12.32 -0.90 2.77
CA PHE A 171 -11.41 -2.02 3.00
C PHE A 171 -10.99 -2.72 1.71
N ASP A 172 -11.66 -2.44 0.59
CA ASP A 172 -11.34 -2.94 -0.75
C ASP A 172 -10.20 -2.14 -1.41
N GLN A 173 -9.04 -2.11 -0.77
CA GLN A 173 -7.84 -1.43 -1.25
C GLN A 173 -6.86 -2.42 -1.91
N GLY A 174 -7.37 -3.35 -2.72
CA GLY A 174 -6.56 -4.37 -3.41
C GLY A 174 -5.85 -3.88 -4.69
N TRP A 175 -5.21 -4.80 -5.42
CA TRP A 175 -4.29 -4.47 -6.54
C TRP A 175 -4.97 -4.22 -7.91
N ASP A 176 -6.21 -4.68 -8.11
CA ASP A 176 -6.90 -4.62 -9.42
C ASP A 176 -7.52 -3.24 -9.71
N ALA A 177 -6.65 -2.24 -9.86
CA ALA A 177 -6.98 -0.92 -10.41
C ALA A 177 -6.65 -0.82 -11.92
N ILE A 178 -6.33 -1.93 -12.59
CA ILE A 178 -5.83 -1.89 -13.97
C ILE A 178 -6.95 -2.05 -15.02
N GLU A 179 -8.09 -2.68 -14.72
CA GLU A 179 -9.10 -2.93 -15.76
C GLU A 179 -10.43 -2.17 -15.60
N ASP A 180 -10.81 -1.68 -14.41
CA ASP A 180 -12.19 -1.17 -14.20
C ASP A 180 -12.28 0.25 -13.61
N THR A 181 -11.14 0.94 -13.41
CA THR A 181 -11.08 2.06 -12.46
C THR A 181 -10.69 3.42 -13.03
N MET A 182 -10.69 3.60 -14.35
CA MET A 182 -10.40 4.90 -14.95
C MET A 182 -11.50 5.96 -14.71
N TYR A 183 -12.66 5.59 -14.14
CA TYR A 183 -13.81 6.50 -14.01
C TYR A 183 -14.49 6.61 -12.62
N TYR A 184 -14.19 5.78 -11.61
CA TYR A 184 -15.09 5.66 -10.43
C TYR A 184 -14.51 5.79 -9.02
N HIS A 185 -13.20 6.02 -8.80
CA HIS A 185 -12.62 5.95 -7.44
C HIS A 185 -12.34 7.30 -6.75
N GLU A 186 -12.27 8.41 -7.49
CA GLU A 186 -11.66 9.64 -6.96
C GLU A 186 -12.54 10.41 -5.95
N SER A 187 -13.87 10.35 -6.05
CA SER A 187 -14.75 11.06 -5.13
C SER A 187 -14.78 10.48 -3.71
N ASN A 188 -14.25 9.28 -3.51
CA ASN A 188 -14.41 8.52 -2.27
C ASN A 188 -13.15 8.55 -1.37
N ASP A 189 -11.95 8.76 -1.92
CA ASP A 189 -10.69 8.70 -1.15
C ASP A 189 -10.60 9.84 -0.09
N ALA A 190 -11.02 11.06 -0.46
CA ALA A 190 -11.04 12.20 0.46
C ALA A 190 -12.06 11.99 1.59
N GLU A 191 -13.25 11.46 1.27
CA GLU A 191 -14.28 11.14 2.25
C GLU A 191 -13.81 10.02 3.20
N ILE A 192 -13.25 8.94 2.64
CA ILE A 192 -12.68 7.83 3.40
C ILE A 192 -11.58 8.30 4.34
N THR A 193 -10.61 9.09 3.87
CA THR A 193 -9.49 9.54 4.71
C THR A 193 -9.88 10.63 5.70
N THR A 194 -10.97 11.35 5.46
CA THR A 194 -11.55 12.26 6.45
C THR A 194 -12.18 11.48 7.59
N ARG A 195 -12.94 10.41 7.28
CA ARG A 195 -13.62 9.58 8.28
C ARG A 195 -12.68 8.59 8.98
N TYR A 196 -11.70 8.08 8.25
CA TYR A 196 -10.73 7.09 8.69
C TYR A 196 -9.29 7.56 8.41
N PRO A 197 -8.77 8.50 9.23
CA PRO A 197 -7.48 9.17 9.00
C PRO A 197 -6.30 8.21 8.86
N LEU A 198 -6.37 7.05 9.52
CA LEU A 198 -5.29 6.06 9.48
C LEU A 198 -5.03 5.53 8.06
N PHE A 199 -6.07 5.32 7.24
CA PHE A 199 -5.91 4.84 5.86
C PHE A 199 -5.21 5.87 4.96
N GLY A 200 -5.25 7.14 5.35
CA GLY A 200 -4.55 8.22 4.67
C GLY A 200 -3.07 8.33 5.04
N ARG A 201 -2.53 7.56 5.99
CA ARG A 201 -1.11 7.63 6.38
C ARG A 201 -0.24 6.64 5.59
N GLY A 202 0.88 7.12 5.06
CA GLY A 202 1.79 6.29 4.26
C GLY A 202 2.37 5.11 5.05
N TRP A 203 2.85 5.35 6.28
CA TRP A 203 3.36 4.30 7.18
C TRP A 203 2.31 3.21 7.43
N ALA A 204 1.06 3.59 7.73
CA ALA A 204 -0.03 2.67 8.06
C ALA A 204 -0.34 1.66 6.94
N TRP A 205 0.06 1.94 5.70
CA TRP A 205 -0.08 0.99 4.60
C TRP A 205 0.76 -0.26 4.79
N GLN A 206 2.05 -0.07 5.10
CA GLN A 206 2.95 -1.17 5.41
C GLN A 206 2.50 -1.91 6.68
N GLU A 207 2.08 -1.17 7.71
CA GLU A 207 1.61 -1.73 8.99
C GLU A 207 0.42 -2.68 8.78
N ARG A 208 -0.59 -2.27 7.99
CA ARG A 208 -1.76 -3.10 7.68
C ARG A 208 -1.38 -4.34 6.88
N LEU A 209 -0.61 -4.18 5.81
CA LEU A 209 -0.31 -5.27 4.87
C LEU A 209 0.61 -6.34 5.47
N LEU A 210 1.55 -5.96 6.32
CA LEU A 210 2.50 -6.88 6.94
C LEU A 210 1.95 -7.60 8.16
N SER A 211 0.96 -7.02 8.84
CA SER A 211 0.36 -7.64 10.02
C SER A 211 -0.33 -8.97 9.65
N PRO A 212 -0.18 -10.06 10.42
CA PRO A 212 -0.96 -11.28 10.16
C PRO A 212 -2.45 -11.13 10.49
N ARG A 213 -2.77 -10.27 11.45
CA ARG A 213 -4.12 -10.01 11.97
C ARG A 213 -4.25 -8.55 12.34
N VAL A 214 -5.36 -7.92 11.97
CA VAL A 214 -5.65 -6.51 12.25
C VAL A 214 -7.06 -6.40 12.82
N LEU A 215 -7.20 -5.69 13.93
CA LEU A 215 -8.47 -5.24 14.48
C LEU A 215 -8.62 -3.75 14.20
N HIS A 216 -9.51 -3.41 13.27
CA HIS A 216 -9.83 -2.05 12.91
C HIS A 216 -10.94 -1.50 13.79
N PHE A 217 -10.63 -0.47 14.56
CA PHE A 217 -11.60 0.28 15.34
C PHE A 217 -12.07 1.48 14.51
N THR A 218 -13.28 1.36 13.98
CA THR A 218 -13.95 2.43 13.22
C THR A 218 -14.87 3.23 14.14
N ASP A 219 -15.53 4.26 13.61
CA ASP A 219 -16.54 5.04 14.36
C ASP A 219 -17.90 4.34 14.47
N THR A 220 -18.12 3.26 13.71
CA THR A 220 -19.40 2.54 13.62
C THR A 220 -19.32 1.11 14.13
N GLU A 221 -18.26 0.38 13.82
CA GLU A 221 -18.05 -1.01 14.23
C GLU A 221 -16.59 -1.46 14.24
N VAL A 222 -16.31 -2.63 14.81
CA VAL A 222 -15.01 -3.29 14.68
C VAL A 222 -14.98 -4.15 13.42
N VAL A 223 -13.86 -4.10 12.71
CA VAL A 223 -13.57 -4.96 11.56
C VAL A 223 -12.34 -5.82 11.85
N TRP A 224 -12.47 -7.12 11.66
CA TRP A 224 -11.39 -8.10 11.71
C TRP A 224 -10.83 -8.32 10.31
N GLU A 225 -9.51 -8.30 10.17
CA GLU A 225 -8.83 -8.65 8.92
C GLU A 225 -7.63 -9.56 9.22
N CYS A 226 -7.61 -10.76 8.66
CA CYS A 226 -6.44 -11.66 8.70
C CYS A 226 -6.00 -12.04 7.28
N LEU A 227 -5.11 -13.02 7.15
CA LEU A 227 -4.66 -13.50 5.83
C LEU A 227 -5.75 -14.27 5.08
N ASP A 228 -6.74 -14.84 5.79
CA ASP A 228 -7.75 -15.71 5.19
C ASP A 228 -9.09 -15.02 4.95
N SER A 229 -9.51 -14.12 5.86
CA SER A 229 -10.83 -13.50 5.81
C SER A 229 -10.84 -12.07 6.35
N ILE A 230 -11.92 -11.35 6.01
CA ILE A 230 -12.25 -10.03 6.55
C ILE A 230 -13.71 -10.03 6.99
N SER A 231 -13.99 -9.58 8.21
CA SER A 231 -15.34 -9.65 8.81
C SER A 231 -15.66 -8.39 9.59
N CYS A 232 -16.90 -7.92 9.51
CA CYS A 232 -17.46 -6.81 10.31
C CYS A 232 -18.48 -7.34 11.32
N GLU A 233 -18.76 -6.56 12.36
CA GLU A 233 -19.92 -6.80 13.24
C GLU A 233 -21.27 -6.80 12.49
N CYS A 234 -21.34 -6.20 11.31
CA CYS A 234 -22.51 -6.20 10.44
C CYS A 234 -22.76 -7.53 9.69
N GLY A 235 -21.76 -8.41 9.62
CA GLY A 235 -21.82 -9.69 8.92
C GLY A 235 -21.86 -9.62 7.39
N THR A 236 -21.75 -8.44 6.78
CA THR A 236 -21.85 -8.28 5.31
C THR A 236 -20.53 -7.97 4.62
N MET A 237 -19.43 -7.79 5.34
CA MET A 237 -18.12 -7.45 4.77
C MET A 237 -17.69 -8.40 3.65
N GLU A 238 -17.83 -9.72 3.84
CA GLU A 238 -17.47 -10.74 2.85
C GLU A 238 -18.29 -10.64 1.55
N MET A 239 -19.49 -10.02 1.59
CA MET A 239 -20.32 -9.81 0.40
C MET A 239 -19.81 -8.64 -0.46
N PHE A 240 -19.03 -7.72 0.12
CA PHE A 240 -18.64 -6.46 -0.52
C PHE A 240 -17.14 -6.33 -0.75
N VAL A 241 -16.32 -6.89 0.12
CA VAL A 241 -14.86 -6.90 -0.04
C VAL A 241 -14.51 -8.17 -0.79
N GLY A 242 -14.17 -8.02 -2.08
CA GLY A 242 -13.64 -9.13 -2.86
C GLY A 242 -12.33 -9.67 -2.28
N ASN A 243 -11.81 -10.75 -2.85
CA ASN A 243 -10.55 -11.35 -2.39
C ASN A 243 -9.28 -10.52 -2.71
N ARG A 244 -9.40 -9.25 -3.13
CA ARG A 244 -8.26 -8.47 -3.68
C ARG A 244 -7.24 -8.06 -2.62
N VAL A 245 -7.68 -7.54 -1.47
CA VAL A 245 -6.76 -7.18 -0.37
C VAL A 245 -6.22 -8.43 0.32
N LEU A 246 -7.04 -9.47 0.44
CA LEU A 246 -6.64 -10.76 1.02
C LEU A 246 -5.62 -11.47 0.13
N SER A 247 -5.81 -11.50 -1.19
CA SER A 247 -4.86 -12.11 -2.13
C SER A 247 -3.51 -11.40 -2.09
N LEU A 248 -3.49 -10.07 -1.97
CA LEU A 248 -2.27 -9.30 -1.79
C LEU A 248 -1.57 -9.63 -0.46
N ARG A 249 -2.31 -9.71 0.65
CA ARG A 249 -1.72 -10.02 1.97
C ARG A 249 -1.22 -11.45 2.06
N ARG A 250 -1.95 -12.42 1.48
CA ARG A 250 -1.48 -13.81 1.32
C ARG A 250 -0.23 -13.85 0.46
N TYR A 251 -0.26 -13.14 -0.67
CA TYR A 251 0.90 -12.99 -1.52
C TYR A 251 2.07 -12.54 -0.67
N ILE A 252 2.05 -11.37 -0.02
CA ILE A 252 3.15 -10.87 0.81
C ILE A 252 3.58 -11.86 1.90
N SER A 253 2.65 -12.58 2.52
CA SER A 253 2.93 -13.48 3.64
C SER A 253 3.55 -14.83 3.23
N ASP A 254 3.27 -15.30 2.01
CA ASP A 254 3.76 -16.57 1.45
C ASP A 254 5.23 -16.46 0.98
N VAL A 255 6.10 -15.75 1.70
CA VAL A 255 7.53 -15.74 1.39
C VAL A 255 8.08 -17.15 1.62
N PRO A 256 8.74 -17.78 0.62
CA PRO A 256 9.40 -19.06 0.82
C PRO A 256 10.42 -18.91 1.96
N ARG A 257 10.13 -19.51 3.11
CA ARG A 257 11.13 -19.67 4.18
C ARG A 257 11.94 -20.89 3.77
N ASP A 258 13.19 -20.67 3.37
CA ASP A 258 14.20 -21.68 3.02
C ASP A 258 13.67 -22.99 2.44
N ILE A 259 13.95 -23.16 1.14
CA ILE A 259 13.70 -24.34 0.32
C ILE A 259 14.16 -25.62 1.04
N ASP A 260 13.22 -26.36 1.61
CA ASP A 260 13.19 -27.84 1.63
C ASP A 260 11.83 -28.42 2.05
N THR A 261 10.72 -27.71 1.82
CA THR A 261 9.38 -28.29 1.99
C THR A 261 9.02 -29.11 0.76
N GLN A 262 9.30 -30.42 0.87
CA GLN A 262 8.87 -31.42 -0.11
C GLN A 262 7.37 -31.24 -0.47
N PRO A 263 6.96 -31.47 -1.73
CA PRO A 263 5.58 -31.33 -2.20
C PRO A 263 4.53 -32.05 -1.34
N GLU A 264 4.94 -33.14 -0.67
CA GLU A 264 4.11 -33.92 0.24
C GLU A 264 3.76 -33.17 1.53
N GLN A 265 4.60 -32.25 1.99
CA GLN A 265 4.37 -31.46 3.20
C GLN A 265 3.36 -30.34 2.94
N LEU A 266 3.42 -29.70 1.77
CA LEU A 266 2.42 -28.73 1.33
C LEU A 266 1.03 -29.39 1.13
N ALA A 267 1.01 -30.63 0.64
CA ALA A 267 -0.21 -31.44 0.54
C ALA A 267 -0.76 -31.86 1.90
N ARG A 268 0.12 -32.17 2.87
CA ARG A 268 -0.26 -32.43 4.27
C ARG A 268 -0.80 -31.18 4.96
N ASP A 269 -0.19 -30.01 4.75
CA ASP A 269 -0.63 -28.75 5.36
C ASP A 269 -1.98 -28.29 4.78
N ARG A 270 -2.21 -28.49 3.47
CA ARG A 270 -3.55 -28.32 2.87
C ARG A 270 -4.57 -29.30 3.44
N ALA A 271 -4.22 -30.57 3.58
CA ALA A 271 -5.10 -31.57 4.19
C ALA A 271 -5.35 -31.35 5.69
N LEU A 272 -4.40 -30.72 6.41
CA LEU A 272 -4.55 -30.31 7.80
C LEU A 272 -5.46 -29.08 7.92
N ALA A 273 -5.33 -28.10 7.02
CA ALA A 273 -6.25 -26.97 6.93
C ALA A 273 -7.70 -27.44 6.67
N ASP A 274 -7.89 -28.37 5.72
CA ASP A 274 -9.20 -28.99 5.44
C ASP A 274 -9.74 -29.82 6.63
N LYS A 275 -8.85 -30.32 7.50
CA LYS A 275 -9.24 -31.10 8.69
C LYS A 275 -9.57 -30.23 9.90
N TYR A 276 -9.02 -29.02 9.99
CA TYR A 276 -9.27 -28.07 11.08
C TYR A 276 -10.44 -27.10 10.80
N ASP A 277 -11.05 -27.16 9.60
CA ASP A 277 -12.31 -26.47 9.24
C ASP A 277 -13.56 -27.04 9.96
N MET A 278 -13.37 -27.89 10.98
CA MET A 278 -14.42 -28.47 11.82
C MET A 278 -14.19 -28.28 13.33
N LEU A 279 -13.45 -27.24 13.75
CA LEU A 279 -13.51 -26.75 15.12
C LEU A 279 -14.33 -25.47 15.19
N ASP A 280 -15.65 -25.68 15.32
CA ASP A 280 -16.65 -24.71 15.76
C ASP A 280 -16.13 -23.91 16.98
N LEU A 281 -15.60 -22.71 16.74
CA LEU A 281 -15.63 -21.65 17.74
C LEU A 281 -17.06 -21.10 17.75
N PRO A 282 -17.78 -21.08 18.90
CA PRO A 282 -19.17 -20.70 18.94
C PRO A 282 -19.31 -19.17 18.83
N MET A 283 -19.23 -18.64 17.61
CA MET A 283 -19.77 -17.31 17.28
C MET A 283 -21.29 -17.44 17.23
N ARG A 284 -21.94 -17.28 18.39
CA ARG A 284 -23.40 -17.20 18.56
C ARG A 284 -23.96 -15.95 17.86
N GLY A 285 -24.03 -15.99 16.53
CA GLY A 285 -24.75 -15.01 15.69
C GLY A 285 -25.44 -15.65 14.48
N HIS A 286 -24.98 -16.83 14.04
CA HIS A 286 -25.44 -17.48 12.82
C HIS A 286 -26.81 -18.20 12.88
N ARG A 287 -27.49 -18.22 14.04
CA ARG A 287 -28.75 -18.99 14.20
C ARG A 287 -30.03 -18.23 13.82
N PHE A 288 -30.00 -16.89 13.74
CA PHE A 288 -31.21 -16.11 13.41
C PHE A 288 -31.54 -16.10 11.90
N PHE A 289 -30.54 -16.11 11.01
CA PHE A 289 -30.78 -16.02 9.57
C PHE A 289 -31.19 -17.33 8.89
N ARG A 290 -30.83 -18.49 9.45
CA ARG A 290 -31.15 -19.80 8.84
C ARG A 290 -32.64 -20.19 8.94
N ASN A 291 -33.37 -19.64 9.91
CA ASN A 291 -34.79 -19.96 10.12
C ASN A 291 -35.77 -18.91 9.54
N GLY A 292 -35.33 -17.67 9.32
CA GLY A 292 -36.19 -16.59 8.81
C GLY A 292 -36.49 -16.65 7.30
N LEU A 293 -35.66 -17.33 6.51
CA LEU A 293 -35.78 -17.37 5.05
C LEU A 293 -36.52 -18.62 4.51
N ARG A 294 -37.11 -19.45 5.37
CA ARG A 294 -37.91 -20.61 4.91
C ARG A 294 -39.29 -20.24 4.38
N ASN A 295 -39.77 -19.00 4.58
CA ASN A 295 -41.15 -18.62 4.29
C ASN A 295 -41.37 -17.46 3.30
N SER A 296 -40.33 -16.92 2.65
CA SER A 296 -40.56 -16.01 1.52
C SER A 296 -40.13 -16.70 0.22
N LYS A 297 -41.08 -16.80 -0.71
CA LYS A 297 -40.86 -17.21 -2.10
C LYS A 297 -40.10 -16.11 -2.85
N ILE A 298 -38.88 -15.81 -2.44
CA ILE A 298 -37.99 -14.92 -3.17
C ILE A 298 -36.88 -15.79 -3.76
N ASN A 299 -36.92 -15.93 -5.07
CA ASN A 299 -35.97 -16.67 -5.91
C ASN A 299 -34.60 -15.95 -6.00
N ASP A 300 -34.03 -15.50 -4.89
CA ASP A 300 -32.75 -14.78 -4.85
C ASP A 300 -31.52 -15.70 -4.76
N TYR A 301 -31.70 -17.02 -4.91
CA TYR A 301 -30.57 -17.91 -5.16
C TYR A 301 -29.87 -17.60 -6.48
N ALA A 302 -30.55 -17.02 -7.47
CA ALA A 302 -29.93 -16.58 -8.73
C ALA A 302 -29.11 -15.29 -8.57
N PHE A 303 -29.52 -14.37 -7.68
CA PHE A 303 -28.76 -13.15 -7.38
C PHE A 303 -27.54 -13.46 -6.50
N MET A 304 -27.69 -14.34 -5.50
CA MET A 304 -26.54 -14.85 -4.76
C MET A 304 -25.60 -15.66 -5.66
N HIS A 305 -26.06 -16.50 -6.59
CA HIS A 305 -25.15 -17.19 -7.52
C HIS A 305 -24.54 -16.27 -8.59
N ALA A 306 -25.16 -15.13 -8.92
CA ALA A 306 -24.58 -14.11 -9.79
C ALA A 306 -23.51 -13.27 -9.06
N CYS A 307 -23.66 -13.01 -7.75
CA CYS A 307 -22.66 -12.36 -6.91
C CYS A 307 -21.59 -13.33 -6.36
N ILE A 308 -21.91 -14.62 -6.28
CA ILE A 308 -20.97 -15.76 -6.14
C ILE A 308 -20.58 -16.24 -7.55
N GLY A 309 -20.62 -15.35 -8.54
CA GLY A 309 -19.91 -15.52 -9.79
C GLY A 309 -18.51 -15.98 -9.43
N ARG A 310 -18.14 -17.16 -9.96
CA ARG A 310 -16.97 -17.97 -9.65
C ARG A 310 -15.82 -17.11 -9.11
N PRO A 311 -15.04 -17.58 -8.10
CA PRO A 311 -13.75 -16.95 -7.86
C PRO A 311 -13.07 -16.78 -9.22
N PRO A 312 -12.38 -15.67 -9.51
CA PRO A 312 -11.42 -15.67 -10.60
C PRO A 312 -10.32 -16.67 -10.22
N THR A 313 -10.63 -17.97 -10.28
CA THR A 313 -9.68 -19.08 -10.33
C THR A 313 -9.02 -19.14 -11.70
N GLU A 314 -9.32 -18.20 -12.60
CA GLU A 314 -8.76 -18.12 -13.94
C GLU A 314 -8.16 -16.72 -14.24
N PHE A 315 -7.36 -16.18 -13.31
CA PHE A 315 -6.23 -15.28 -13.64
C PHE A 315 -5.06 -15.52 -12.68
N PHE A 316 -4.83 -16.78 -12.31
CA PHE A 316 -3.52 -17.18 -11.78
C PHE A 316 -2.59 -17.45 -12.97
N THR A 317 -2.19 -16.40 -13.68
CA THR A 317 -0.89 -16.47 -14.33
C THR A 317 0.13 -16.29 -13.21
N GLU A 318 0.63 -17.42 -12.69
CA GLU A 318 1.92 -17.48 -12.00
C GLU A 318 3.01 -17.14 -13.04
N GLY A 319 3.07 -15.87 -13.43
CA GLY A 319 3.99 -15.35 -14.43
C GLY A 319 4.87 -14.26 -13.83
N LYS A 320 5.99 -13.96 -14.48
CA LYS A 320 6.87 -12.85 -14.08
C LYS A 320 6.17 -11.50 -14.10
N SER A 321 5.30 -11.26 -15.10
CA SER A 321 4.52 -10.02 -15.20
C SER A 321 3.67 -9.78 -13.95
N ALA A 322 2.90 -10.78 -13.51
CA ALA A 322 1.95 -10.63 -12.41
C ALA A 322 2.61 -10.23 -11.07
N HIS A 323 3.88 -10.60 -10.85
CA HIS A 323 4.63 -10.18 -9.65
C HIS A 323 4.88 -8.67 -9.62
N TYR A 324 5.31 -8.10 -10.74
CA TYR A 324 5.59 -6.68 -10.87
C TYR A 324 4.33 -5.85 -11.03
N ASP A 325 3.32 -6.39 -11.69
CA ASP A 325 1.97 -5.81 -11.78
C ASP A 325 1.41 -5.53 -10.37
N ARG A 326 1.50 -6.53 -9.48
CA ARG A 326 1.11 -6.40 -8.08
C ARG A 326 1.95 -5.36 -7.32
N TRP A 327 3.27 -5.32 -7.52
CA TRP A 327 4.13 -4.30 -6.89
C TRP A 327 3.69 -2.88 -7.27
N ARG A 328 3.46 -2.65 -8.56
CA ARG A 328 3.02 -1.34 -9.06
C ARG A 328 1.63 -0.97 -8.53
N GLY A 329 0.73 -1.95 -8.35
CA GLY A 329 -0.54 -1.76 -7.64
C GLY A 329 -0.34 -1.32 -6.17
N VAL A 330 0.59 -1.96 -5.46
CA VAL A 330 0.96 -1.55 -4.08
C VAL A 330 1.48 -0.11 -4.04
N ILE A 331 2.34 0.27 -4.98
CA ILE A 331 2.89 1.62 -5.06
C ILE A 331 1.82 2.64 -5.46
N SER A 332 0.93 2.31 -6.40
CA SER A 332 -0.20 3.19 -6.76
C SER A 332 -1.07 3.49 -5.54
N GLN A 333 -1.44 2.48 -4.75
CA GLN A 333 -2.15 2.68 -3.50
C GLN A 333 -1.33 3.50 -2.50
N TYR A 334 -0.05 3.17 -2.31
CA TYR A 334 0.85 3.88 -1.41
C TYR A 334 0.95 5.39 -1.74
N SER A 335 1.07 5.73 -3.02
CA SER A 335 1.23 7.11 -3.51
C SER A 335 0.05 8.04 -3.19
N ARG A 336 -1.14 7.47 -2.95
CA ARG A 336 -2.35 8.21 -2.54
C ARG A 336 -2.32 8.64 -1.09
N ARG A 337 -1.34 8.18 -0.31
CA ARG A 337 -1.26 8.40 1.15
C ARG A 337 -0.34 9.56 1.50
N LYS A 338 -0.65 10.18 2.62
CA LYS A 338 0.06 11.32 3.19
C LYS A 338 1.21 10.83 4.08
N LEU A 339 2.39 11.39 3.86
CA LEU A 339 3.55 11.29 4.74
C LEU A 339 3.75 12.62 5.45
N THR A 340 3.95 12.57 6.77
CA THR A 340 4.29 13.74 7.59
C THR A 340 5.64 14.31 7.15
N PHE A 341 6.64 13.45 6.97
CA PHE A 341 7.96 13.80 6.45
C PHE A 341 8.12 13.21 5.05
N GLY A 342 8.38 14.05 4.05
CA GLY A 342 8.50 13.60 2.67
C GLY A 342 9.68 12.64 2.45
N GLN A 343 10.70 12.72 3.29
CA GLN A 343 11.90 11.89 3.25
C GLN A 343 11.61 10.41 3.56
N ASP A 344 10.47 10.12 4.20
CA ASP A 344 10.05 8.76 4.55
C ASP A 344 9.49 7.97 3.35
N ILE A 345 9.50 8.52 2.14
CA ILE A 345 8.83 7.94 0.97
C ILE A 345 9.31 6.51 0.63
N PHE A 346 10.58 6.21 0.88
CA PHE A 346 11.10 4.85 0.74
C PHE A 346 11.02 4.08 2.05
N ALA A 347 11.33 4.72 3.19
CA ALA A 347 11.33 4.07 4.49
C ALA A 347 9.94 3.49 4.87
N ALA A 348 8.86 4.18 4.51
CA ALA A 348 7.49 3.76 4.80
C ALA A 348 7.00 2.58 3.93
N VAL A 349 7.77 2.15 2.94
CA VAL A 349 7.46 1.01 2.06
C VAL A 349 8.63 0.01 1.95
N SER A 350 9.76 0.27 2.60
CA SER A 350 10.98 -0.55 2.48
C SER A 350 10.80 -1.97 3.03
N GLY A 351 9.97 -2.12 4.07
CA GLY A 351 9.58 -3.42 4.60
C GLY A 351 8.79 -4.26 3.61
N LEU A 352 7.85 -3.62 2.89
CA LEU A 352 7.14 -4.28 1.79
C LEU A 352 8.11 -4.64 0.66
N ALA A 353 9.01 -3.73 0.27
CA ALA A 353 10.01 -3.98 -0.77
C ALA A 353 10.91 -5.16 -0.43
N SER A 354 11.41 -5.24 0.82
CA SER A 354 12.23 -6.35 1.30
C SER A 354 11.49 -7.69 1.24
N MET A 355 10.22 -7.73 1.68
CA MET A 355 9.39 -8.94 1.59
C MET A 355 9.08 -9.34 0.14
N TRP A 356 8.93 -8.34 -0.74
CA TRP A 356 8.73 -8.56 -2.17
C TRP A 356 9.97 -9.17 -2.82
N HIS A 357 11.15 -8.63 -2.50
CA HIS A 357 12.43 -9.12 -2.99
C HIS A 357 12.69 -10.57 -2.56
N ALA A 358 12.43 -10.92 -1.30
CA ALA A 358 12.62 -12.27 -0.75
C ALA A 358 11.81 -13.36 -1.49
N LYS A 359 10.75 -13.00 -2.23
CA LYS A 359 9.99 -13.95 -3.04
C LYS A 359 10.67 -14.35 -4.34
N ARG A 360 11.56 -13.49 -4.83
CA ARG A 360 12.20 -13.59 -6.13
C ARG A 360 13.63 -13.06 -6.05
N GLU A 361 14.40 -13.57 -5.09
CA GLU A 361 15.77 -13.10 -4.76
C GLU A 361 16.72 -13.12 -5.97
N ASN A 362 16.43 -13.93 -7.00
CA ASN A 362 17.24 -14.05 -8.21
C ASN A 362 16.78 -13.18 -9.39
N GLU A 363 15.79 -12.28 -9.23
CA GLU A 363 15.20 -11.53 -10.36
C GLU A 363 15.62 -10.06 -10.46
N GLY A 364 16.76 -9.70 -9.88
CA GLY A 364 17.45 -8.43 -10.13
C GLY A 364 17.39 -7.41 -9.00
N ARG A 365 18.10 -6.30 -9.19
CA ARG A 365 18.28 -5.23 -8.21
C ARG A 365 17.02 -4.37 -8.06
N TYR A 366 16.91 -3.72 -6.90
CA TYR A 366 15.90 -2.70 -6.63
C TYR A 366 16.51 -1.30 -6.80
N PHE A 367 15.86 -0.47 -7.59
CA PHE A 367 16.33 0.87 -7.94
C PHE A 367 15.26 1.90 -7.63
N ALA A 368 15.43 2.62 -6.51
CA ALA A 368 14.59 3.75 -6.12
C ALA A 368 13.08 3.50 -6.32
N GLY A 369 12.56 2.33 -5.91
CA GLY A 369 11.14 2.00 -6.06
C GLY A 369 10.77 1.09 -7.25
N LEU A 370 11.72 0.78 -8.13
CA LEU A 370 11.52 -0.01 -9.35
C LEU A 370 12.41 -1.26 -9.35
N TRP A 371 11.98 -2.32 -10.04
CA TRP A 371 12.74 -3.58 -10.13
C TRP A 371 13.49 -3.67 -11.46
N GLU A 372 14.75 -4.11 -11.43
CA GLU A 372 15.61 -4.25 -12.62
C GLU A 372 14.95 -5.05 -13.74
N ALA A 373 14.35 -6.19 -13.41
CA ALA A 373 13.68 -7.06 -14.39
C ALA A 373 12.38 -6.50 -14.98
N ASP A 374 11.81 -5.44 -14.41
CA ASP A 374 10.62 -4.75 -14.92
C ASP A 374 10.89 -3.28 -15.25
N LEU A 375 12.17 -2.85 -15.29
CA LEU A 375 12.50 -1.43 -15.26
C LEU A 375 11.95 -0.66 -16.48
N LEU A 376 11.97 -1.29 -17.66
CA LEU A 376 11.36 -0.71 -18.87
C LEU A 376 9.86 -0.42 -18.69
N ARG A 377 9.11 -1.28 -18.02
CA ARG A 377 7.69 -1.08 -17.76
C ARG A 377 7.45 -0.20 -16.54
N GLY A 378 8.27 -0.36 -15.51
CA GLY A 378 8.26 0.44 -14.28
C GLY A 378 8.41 1.93 -14.55
N LEU A 379 9.16 2.32 -15.58
CA LEU A 379 9.32 3.71 -16.02
C LEU A 379 8.10 4.29 -16.75
N LEU A 380 7.05 3.51 -17.04
CA LEU A 380 5.81 3.99 -17.65
C LEU A 380 4.76 4.47 -16.63
N TRP A 381 5.20 4.87 -15.43
CA TRP A 381 4.31 5.49 -14.44
C TRP A 381 3.78 6.84 -14.93
N THR A 382 2.63 7.25 -14.43
CA THR A 382 1.95 8.51 -14.75
C THR A 382 1.27 9.05 -13.50
N CYS A 383 1.16 10.37 -13.37
CA CYS A 383 0.38 10.98 -12.30
C CYS A 383 -1.10 10.95 -12.67
N THR A 384 -1.97 10.48 -11.77
CA THR A 384 -3.42 10.64 -11.98
C THR A 384 -3.80 12.09 -11.75
N ALA A 385 -4.79 12.52 -12.52
CA ALA A 385 -5.16 13.90 -12.64
C ALA A 385 -6.38 14.18 -11.76
N ASN A 386 -6.17 14.88 -10.64
CA ASN A 386 -7.23 15.39 -9.78
C ASN A 386 -6.92 16.84 -9.37
N SER A 387 -7.95 17.71 -9.39
CA SER A 387 -7.88 19.15 -9.11
C SER A 387 -7.11 19.50 -7.84
N ASP A 388 -7.22 18.69 -6.78
CA ASP A 388 -6.60 18.97 -5.48
C ASP A 388 -5.08 18.79 -5.47
N ASN A 389 -4.54 17.93 -6.35
CA ASN A 389 -3.12 17.59 -6.41
C ASN A 389 -2.43 18.04 -7.70
N MET A 390 -3.14 18.70 -8.62
CA MET A 390 -2.57 19.20 -9.87
C MET A 390 -1.48 20.25 -9.62
N ASN A 391 -1.68 21.15 -8.65
CA ASN A 391 -0.79 22.27 -8.40
C ASN A 391 0.29 21.99 -7.34
N VAL A 392 0.51 20.73 -6.99
CA VAL A 392 1.56 20.34 -6.05
C VAL A 392 2.91 20.33 -6.78
N PRO A 393 3.85 21.24 -6.45
CA PRO A 393 5.17 21.24 -7.06
C PRO A 393 6.00 20.05 -6.57
N ARG A 394 7.07 19.72 -7.29
CA ARG A 394 8.07 18.76 -6.83
C ARG A 394 8.63 19.21 -5.47
N PRO A 395 8.95 18.27 -4.57
CA PRO A 395 9.61 18.59 -3.32
C PRO A 395 10.89 19.43 -3.54
N LYS A 396 11.05 20.50 -2.77
CA LYS A 396 12.26 21.37 -2.84
C LYS A 396 13.54 20.64 -2.44
N HIS A 397 13.41 19.64 -1.57
CA HIS A 397 14.52 18.79 -1.15
C HIS A 397 14.51 17.51 -1.99
N TYR A 398 15.68 17.05 -2.40
CA TYR A 398 15.84 15.80 -3.13
C TYR A 398 15.24 14.62 -2.34
N LEU A 399 14.32 13.89 -2.98
CA LEU A 399 13.76 12.66 -2.43
C LEU A 399 14.18 11.43 -3.24
N ALA A 400 14.21 11.56 -4.56
CA ALA A 400 14.49 10.50 -5.51
C ALA A 400 14.87 11.10 -6.87
N PRO A 401 15.59 10.36 -7.73
CA PRO A 401 15.92 10.80 -9.09
C PRO A 401 14.66 10.96 -9.95
N SER A 402 14.66 11.81 -10.98
CA SER A 402 13.42 12.19 -11.71
C SER A 402 12.73 11.02 -12.42
N TRP A 403 13.48 9.95 -12.73
CA TRP A 403 12.94 8.72 -13.32
C TRP A 403 12.18 7.84 -12.31
N SER A 404 12.43 8.02 -11.01
CA SER A 404 11.69 7.32 -9.96
C SER A 404 10.33 7.96 -9.74
N TRP A 405 9.34 7.12 -9.49
CA TRP A 405 7.99 7.54 -9.11
C TRP A 405 7.96 8.33 -7.79
N ALA A 406 8.94 8.09 -6.90
CA ALA A 406 9.07 8.76 -5.61
C ALA A 406 9.59 10.20 -5.72
N SER A 407 9.92 10.64 -6.94
CA SER A 407 10.40 11.98 -7.21
C SER A 407 9.29 13.03 -7.14
N VAL A 408 8.02 12.60 -7.13
CA VAL A 408 6.81 13.43 -6.99
C VAL A 408 5.94 12.93 -5.82
N ARG A 409 5.06 13.80 -5.30
CA ARG A 409 4.11 13.46 -4.21
C ARG A 409 2.67 13.57 -4.68
N ARG A 410 2.32 12.74 -5.65
CA ARG A 410 0.99 12.72 -6.28
C ARG A 410 0.50 11.29 -6.42
N PRO A 411 -0.81 11.05 -6.47
CA PRO A 411 -1.35 9.75 -6.85
C PRO A 411 -0.79 9.29 -8.19
N LEU A 412 -0.35 8.04 -8.23
CA LEU A 412 0.31 7.42 -9.37
C LEU A 412 -0.54 6.31 -9.96
N ASP A 413 -0.35 6.10 -11.25
CA ASP A 413 -0.80 4.93 -11.98
C ASP A 413 0.27 4.51 -12.98
N TRP A 414 0.09 3.36 -13.62
CA TRP A 414 0.91 2.90 -14.72
C TRP A 414 0.08 2.83 -15.99
N LEU A 415 0.69 3.19 -17.11
CA LEU A 415 0.03 2.95 -18.38
C LEU A 415 -0.27 1.45 -18.52
N SER A 416 -1.54 1.13 -18.74
CA SER A 416 -1.96 -0.23 -19.08
C SER A 416 -1.08 -0.69 -20.23
N SER A 417 -0.45 -1.83 -20.04
CA SER A 417 0.48 -2.40 -20.99
C SER A 417 0.45 -3.89 -20.74
N GLU A 418 -0.31 -4.63 -21.55
CA GLU A 418 -0.07 -6.08 -21.60
C GLU A 418 1.36 -6.27 -22.14
N PRO A 419 2.26 -6.98 -21.43
CA PRO A 419 3.63 -7.20 -21.92
C PRO A 419 3.64 -7.79 -23.33
N GLU A 420 2.68 -8.65 -23.63
CA GLU A 420 2.51 -9.30 -24.93
C GLU A 420 2.13 -8.33 -26.06
N ARG A 421 1.57 -7.16 -25.71
CA ARG A 421 1.15 -6.13 -26.66
C ARG A 421 2.08 -4.92 -26.68
N THR A 422 3.15 -4.93 -25.88
CA THR A 422 4.06 -3.80 -25.73
C THR A 422 5.41 -4.10 -26.33
N MET A 423 5.83 -3.30 -27.32
CA MET A 423 7.15 -3.35 -27.93
C MET A 423 8.01 -2.21 -27.39
N TYR A 424 9.14 -2.50 -26.76
CA TYR A 424 10.08 -1.47 -26.29
C TYR A 424 11.07 -1.06 -27.39
N HIS A 425 11.27 0.24 -27.55
CA HIS A 425 12.23 0.82 -28.51
C HIS A 425 13.47 1.40 -27.85
N ALA A 426 13.37 1.71 -26.56
CA ALA A 426 14.50 2.12 -25.73
C ALA A 426 15.20 0.91 -25.11
N SER A 427 16.49 1.05 -24.80
CA SER A 427 17.27 0.07 -24.07
C SER A 427 18.02 0.74 -22.92
N ILE A 428 18.05 0.07 -21.77
CA ILE A 428 18.77 0.53 -20.59
C ILE A 428 20.23 0.12 -20.74
N LEU A 429 21.15 1.07 -20.61
CA LEU A 429 22.59 0.87 -20.72
C LEU A 429 23.22 0.66 -19.35
N ASP A 430 22.89 1.50 -18.38
CA ASP A 430 23.38 1.43 -17.00
C ASP A 430 22.39 2.06 -16.03
N VAL A 431 22.40 1.59 -14.78
CA VAL A 431 21.58 2.14 -13.69
C VAL A 431 22.44 2.23 -12.44
N VAL A 432 22.56 3.44 -11.92
CA VAL A 432 23.21 3.70 -10.64
C VAL A 432 22.17 4.24 -9.67
N CYS A 433 21.98 3.53 -8.56
CA CYS A 433 21.15 3.97 -7.45
C CYS A 433 22.00 3.97 -6.18
N VAL A 434 22.25 5.16 -5.65
CA VAL A 434 23.07 5.35 -4.45
C VAL A 434 22.14 5.53 -3.26
N THR A 435 22.26 4.66 -2.25
CA THR A 435 21.41 4.69 -1.05
C THR A 435 22.11 5.43 0.08
N SER A 436 21.40 6.28 0.81
CA SER A 436 21.98 7.11 1.89
C SER A 436 22.46 6.30 3.09
N THR A 437 21.87 5.12 3.35
CA THR A 437 22.14 4.33 4.58
C THR A 437 22.59 2.90 4.30
N GLY A 438 22.97 2.60 3.05
CA GLY A 438 23.33 1.26 2.57
C GLY A 438 22.16 0.26 2.49
N ASP A 439 20.97 0.64 2.94
CA ASP A 439 19.75 -0.14 2.77
C ASP A 439 19.28 -0.05 1.30
N PRO A 440 19.28 -1.16 0.53
CA PRO A 440 18.89 -1.16 -0.87
C PRO A 440 17.45 -0.67 -1.09
N PHE A 441 16.58 -0.79 -0.08
CA PHE A 441 15.17 -0.40 -0.17
C PHE A 441 14.86 0.97 0.44
N GLY A 442 15.88 1.63 1.01
CA GLY A 442 15.75 2.85 1.78
C GLY A 442 15.91 4.13 0.96
N THR A 443 16.20 5.22 1.66
CA THR A 443 16.40 6.55 1.07
C THR A 443 17.54 6.57 0.06
N VAL A 444 17.30 7.24 -1.07
CA VAL A 444 18.24 7.40 -2.17
C VAL A 444 18.93 8.75 -2.08
N SER A 445 20.23 8.81 -2.36
CA SER A 445 21.02 10.03 -2.39
C SER A 445 21.11 10.61 -3.79
N ASP A 446 21.45 11.90 -3.84
CA ASP A 446 21.80 12.59 -5.08
C ASP A 446 22.99 11.88 -5.76
N GLY A 447 23.00 11.88 -7.10
CA GLY A 447 23.95 11.11 -7.91
C GLY A 447 23.43 9.77 -8.46
N SER A 448 22.16 9.43 -8.21
CA SER A 448 21.50 8.29 -8.86
C SER A 448 21.08 8.65 -10.30
N PHE A 449 21.30 7.77 -11.26
CA PHE A 449 20.99 8.00 -12.67
C PHE A 449 20.63 6.71 -13.41
N ILE A 450 20.00 6.87 -14.58
CA ILE A 450 19.80 5.81 -15.56
C ILE A 450 20.29 6.27 -16.92
N ASP A 451 21.20 5.50 -17.53
CA ASP A 451 21.66 5.70 -18.89
C ASP A 451 20.83 4.85 -19.85
N VAL A 452 20.29 5.48 -20.89
CA VAL A 452 19.40 4.83 -21.85
C VAL A 452 19.79 5.20 -23.29
N THR A 453 19.44 4.32 -24.22
CA THR A 453 19.56 4.57 -25.65
C THR A 453 18.21 4.41 -26.34
N GLY A 454 17.90 5.27 -27.31
CA GLY A 454 16.65 5.19 -28.06
C GLY A 454 16.50 6.31 -29.09
N HIS A 455 15.42 6.23 -29.87
CA HIS A 455 15.06 7.25 -30.85
C HIS A 455 14.39 8.42 -30.14
N ALA A 456 14.82 9.65 -30.41
CA ALA A 456 14.28 10.83 -29.77
C ALA A 456 14.02 11.97 -30.76
N LEU A 457 13.10 12.84 -30.39
CA LEU A 457 12.74 14.04 -31.14
C LEU A 457 12.73 15.26 -30.23
N LYS A 458 13.18 16.39 -30.76
CA LYS A 458 13.01 17.69 -30.10
C LYS A 458 11.60 18.21 -30.37
N ALA A 459 10.98 18.76 -29.34
CA ALA A 459 9.67 19.39 -29.40
C ALA A 459 9.63 20.61 -28.49
N THR A 460 8.74 21.56 -28.75
CA THR A 460 8.58 22.75 -27.92
C THR A 460 7.26 22.66 -27.15
N ILE A 461 7.26 22.96 -25.85
CA ILE A 461 6.02 23.07 -25.09
C ILE A 461 5.26 24.31 -25.54
N THR A 462 4.08 24.15 -26.13
CA THR A 462 3.29 25.24 -26.71
C THR A 462 2.26 25.80 -25.76
N SER A 463 1.60 24.95 -24.97
CA SER A 463 0.61 25.39 -23.99
C SER A 463 0.39 24.35 -22.91
N CYS A 464 -0.15 24.81 -21.78
CA CYS A 464 -0.71 23.94 -20.77
C CYS A 464 -2.20 24.26 -20.65
N ARG A 465 -3.07 23.24 -20.73
CA ARG A 465 -4.51 23.42 -20.55
C ARG A 465 -5.01 22.51 -19.44
N GLU A 466 -5.75 23.11 -18.52
CA GLU A 466 -6.50 22.39 -17.50
C GLU A 466 -7.89 22.07 -18.04
N LYS A 467 -8.26 20.78 -18.04
CA LYS A 467 -9.64 20.34 -18.30
C LYS A 467 -10.10 19.50 -17.11
N SER A 468 -11.13 19.99 -16.43
CA SER A 468 -11.88 19.37 -15.31
C SER A 468 -11.03 18.90 -14.12
N THR A 469 -10.14 17.93 -14.35
CA THR A 469 -9.28 17.27 -13.35
C THR A 469 -7.87 17.00 -13.88
N THR A 470 -7.63 17.14 -15.19
CA THR A 470 -6.36 16.81 -15.86
C THR A 470 -5.71 18.03 -16.49
N ALA A 471 -4.41 18.24 -16.24
CA ALA A 471 -3.63 19.13 -17.08
C ALA A 471 -2.99 18.37 -18.22
N PHE A 472 -3.23 18.87 -19.41
CA PHE A 472 -2.61 18.41 -20.63
C PHE A 472 -1.60 19.46 -21.07
N VAL A 473 -0.37 19.00 -21.25
CA VAL A 473 0.69 19.85 -21.81
C VAL A 473 0.81 19.50 -23.28
N PHE A 474 0.72 20.53 -24.12
CA PHE A 474 0.79 20.41 -25.56
C PHE A 474 2.20 20.72 -26.03
N ILE A 475 2.67 19.93 -26.98
CA ILE A 475 3.91 20.20 -27.72
C ILE A 475 3.59 20.57 -29.16
N ASP A 476 4.47 21.33 -29.81
CA ASP A 476 4.37 21.82 -31.19
C ASP A 476 4.19 20.68 -32.22
N TYR A 477 4.50 19.48 -31.81
CA TYR A 477 4.21 18.26 -32.52
C TYR A 477 2.71 17.96 -32.61
N HIS A 478 2.07 18.39 -33.69
CA HIS A 478 0.65 18.11 -34.00
C HIS A 478 -0.34 18.39 -32.86
N ASN A 479 0.02 19.28 -31.93
CA ASN A 479 -0.77 19.59 -30.74
C ASN A 479 -1.08 18.32 -29.92
N HIS A 480 -0.08 17.44 -29.76
CA HIS A 480 -0.17 16.25 -28.91
C HIS A 480 -0.07 16.62 -27.44
N ALA A 481 -0.91 15.97 -26.63
CA ALA A 481 -0.94 16.13 -25.20
C ALA A 481 -0.10 15.05 -24.50
N PHE A 482 0.56 15.43 -23.41
CA PHE A 482 1.23 14.50 -22.51
C PHE A 482 0.80 14.73 -21.05
N THR A 483 0.93 13.67 -20.25
CA THR A 483 0.70 13.74 -18.81
C THR A 483 1.97 14.23 -18.12
N THR A 484 1.87 15.33 -17.41
CA THR A 484 2.99 15.93 -16.67
C THR A 484 3.17 15.28 -15.30
N ASP A 485 4.43 15.01 -14.95
CA ASP A 485 4.81 14.54 -13.62
C ASP A 485 4.54 15.65 -12.57
N CYS A 486 4.86 16.91 -12.93
CA CYS A 486 4.71 18.10 -12.10
C CYS A 486 4.19 19.31 -12.92
N HIS A 487 2.90 19.61 -12.80
CA HIS A 487 2.25 20.63 -13.61
C HIS A 487 2.83 22.05 -13.43
N PRO A 488 3.07 22.57 -12.20
CA PRO A 488 3.65 23.90 -12.03
C PRO A 488 5.04 24.05 -12.66
N GLU A 489 5.87 23.01 -12.62
CA GLU A 489 7.19 23.03 -13.26
C GLU A 489 7.07 23.08 -14.76
N VAL A 490 6.20 22.26 -15.34
CA VAL A 490 6.02 22.21 -16.80
C VAL A 490 5.37 23.49 -17.35
N GLN A 491 4.50 24.15 -16.57
CA GLN A 491 3.97 25.46 -16.93
C GLN A 491 5.06 26.52 -17.08
N ALA A 492 6.13 26.45 -16.27
CA ALA A 492 7.29 27.34 -16.41
C ALA A 492 8.18 27.01 -17.63
N LEU A 493 7.96 25.87 -18.29
CA LEU A 493 8.69 25.44 -19.48
C LEU A 493 7.97 25.80 -20.79
N ILE A 494 6.84 26.51 -20.74
CA ILE A 494 6.14 26.95 -21.96
C ILE A 494 7.09 27.80 -22.83
N GLY A 495 7.21 27.43 -24.10
CA GLY A 495 8.14 28.01 -25.07
C GLY A 495 9.55 27.41 -25.04
N GLN A 496 9.85 26.46 -24.15
CA GLN A 496 11.15 25.78 -24.08
C GLN A 496 11.14 24.45 -24.86
N GLU A 497 12.32 24.07 -25.34
CA GLU A 497 12.57 22.79 -26.00
C GLU A 497 12.64 21.66 -24.97
N VAL A 498 11.97 20.54 -25.30
CA VAL A 498 12.01 19.26 -24.60
C VAL A 498 12.37 18.15 -25.57
N LEU A 499 12.87 17.04 -25.02
CA LEU A 499 13.21 15.86 -25.77
C LEU A 499 12.15 14.76 -25.52
N CYS A 500 11.54 14.26 -26.58
CA CYS A 500 10.60 13.15 -26.55
C CYS A 500 11.32 11.86 -26.97
N LEU A 501 11.64 10.99 -26.02
CA LEU A 501 12.30 9.70 -26.24
C LEU A 501 11.24 8.61 -26.47
N LEU A 502 11.22 7.99 -27.65
CA LEU A 502 10.34 6.85 -27.96
C LEU A 502 10.71 5.67 -27.07
N TRP A 503 9.79 5.32 -26.16
CA TRP A 503 10.02 4.30 -25.14
C TRP A 503 9.41 2.96 -25.53
N ALA A 504 8.12 2.97 -25.87
CA ALA A 504 7.37 1.77 -26.21
C ALA A 504 6.25 2.06 -27.23
N THR A 505 5.84 1.04 -27.96
CA THR A 505 4.62 1.04 -28.77
C THR A 505 3.68 -0.04 -28.23
N GLU A 506 2.45 0.34 -27.93
CA GLU A 506 1.41 -0.56 -27.47
C GLU A 506 0.40 -0.86 -28.58
N ASN A 507 0.07 -2.14 -28.77
CA ASN A 507 -0.95 -2.58 -29.71
C ASN A 507 -2.32 -2.63 -29.00
N ILE A 508 -3.18 -1.66 -29.28
CA ILE A 508 -4.52 -1.59 -28.68
C ILE A 508 -5.46 -2.59 -29.37
N ASP A 509 -5.30 -2.79 -30.68
CA ASP A 509 -6.10 -3.74 -31.43
C ASP A 509 -5.23 -4.52 -32.44
N ALA A 510 -5.06 -5.81 -32.18
CA ALA A 510 -4.31 -6.72 -33.03
C ALA A 510 -4.97 -6.97 -34.41
N ARG A 511 -6.28 -6.70 -34.56
CA ARG A 511 -7.03 -6.89 -35.82
C ARG A 511 -7.00 -5.65 -36.70
N THR A 512 -7.08 -4.45 -36.13
CA THR A 512 -7.04 -3.18 -36.89
C THR A 512 -5.65 -2.57 -37.01
N GLY A 513 -4.68 -3.06 -36.24
CA GLY A 513 -3.31 -2.53 -36.20
C GLY A 513 -3.20 -1.20 -35.44
N GLN A 514 -4.29 -0.68 -34.87
CA GLN A 514 -4.29 0.52 -34.05
C GLN A 514 -3.44 0.31 -32.79
N GLY A 515 -2.57 1.28 -32.51
CA GLY A 515 -1.71 1.29 -31.34
C GLY A 515 -1.26 2.70 -30.97
N MET A 516 -0.57 2.82 -29.85
CA MET A 516 -0.07 4.10 -29.34
C MET A 516 1.43 4.03 -29.07
N ASP A 517 2.17 5.00 -29.59
CA ASP A 517 3.56 5.24 -29.21
C ASP A 517 3.57 6.00 -27.86
N ARG A 518 4.42 5.53 -26.95
CA ARG A 518 4.65 6.10 -25.61
C ARG A 518 6.04 6.71 -25.60
N CYS A 519 6.14 8.00 -25.28
CA CYS A 519 7.43 8.70 -25.18
C CYS A 519 7.64 9.27 -23.79
N LEU A 520 8.85 9.12 -23.25
CA LEU A 520 9.27 9.90 -22.09
C LEU A 520 9.56 11.33 -22.55
N VAL A 521 9.01 12.31 -21.83
CA VAL A 521 9.26 13.73 -22.07
C VAL A 521 10.32 14.19 -21.08
N LEU A 522 11.40 14.73 -21.63
CA LEU A 522 12.64 14.99 -20.92
C LEU A 522 13.07 16.44 -21.09
N LYS A 523 13.47 17.09 -19.99
CA LYS A 523 14.04 18.43 -19.97
C LYS A 523 15.55 18.34 -19.80
N ALA A 524 16.32 19.02 -20.64
CA ALA A 524 17.78 19.09 -20.50
C ALA A 524 18.17 19.78 -19.18
N CYS A 525 19.15 19.22 -18.47
CA CYS A 525 19.67 19.81 -17.23
C CYS A 525 20.59 21.00 -17.52
N ASP A 526 21.33 20.91 -18.61
CA ASP A 526 22.20 21.94 -19.14
C ASP A 526 22.20 21.87 -20.68
N THR A 527 22.92 22.77 -21.33
CA THR A 527 22.96 22.87 -22.80
C THR A 527 24.05 22.00 -23.45
N THR A 528 24.92 21.37 -22.66
CA THR A 528 26.16 20.75 -23.14
C THR A 528 26.30 19.27 -22.81
N SER A 529 25.57 18.77 -21.81
CA SER A 529 25.53 17.36 -21.43
C SER A 529 24.28 16.68 -21.99
N ASN A 530 24.40 15.39 -22.30
CA ASN A 530 23.24 14.54 -22.62
C ASN A 530 22.50 14.12 -21.33
N THR A 531 22.34 15.04 -20.37
CA THR A 531 21.72 14.78 -19.07
C THR A 531 20.36 15.46 -19.00
N PHE A 532 19.35 14.68 -18.63
CA PHE A 532 17.97 15.11 -18.65
C PHE A 532 17.25 14.78 -17.34
N THR A 533 16.21 15.54 -17.05
CA THR A 533 15.20 15.21 -16.04
C THR A 533 13.89 14.84 -16.71
N ARG A 534 13.24 13.81 -16.21
CA ARG A 534 11.91 13.41 -16.66
C ARG A 534 10.87 14.42 -16.17
N VAL A 535 10.01 14.87 -17.07
CA VAL A 535 8.94 15.84 -16.78
C VAL A 535 7.54 15.33 -17.15
N GLY A 536 7.44 14.20 -17.83
CA GLY A 536 6.16 13.58 -18.16
C GLY A 536 6.26 12.42 -19.14
N ILE A 537 5.10 11.96 -19.58
CA ILE A 537 4.96 10.87 -20.55
C ILE A 537 3.84 11.15 -21.55
N THR A 538 4.09 10.92 -22.84
CA THR A 538 3.07 11.02 -23.89
C THR A 538 2.29 9.71 -23.98
N SER A 539 0.97 9.82 -24.13
CA SER A 539 0.06 8.67 -24.14
C SER A 539 -0.80 8.57 -25.41
N SER A 540 -0.53 9.37 -26.45
CA SER A 540 -1.52 9.59 -27.53
C SER A 540 -0.95 9.70 -28.94
N LEU A 541 0.29 9.26 -29.17
CA LEU A 541 0.87 9.27 -30.52
C LEU A 541 0.35 8.07 -31.33
N PRO A 542 -0.24 8.27 -32.52
CA PRO A 542 -0.65 7.16 -33.37
C PRO A 542 0.55 6.27 -33.72
N ARG A 543 0.37 4.94 -33.62
CA ARG A 543 1.39 3.94 -33.93
C ARG A 543 2.05 4.17 -35.29
N GLY A 544 3.37 4.02 -35.33
CA GLY A 544 4.14 4.06 -36.58
C GLY A 544 4.31 5.47 -37.12
N SER A 545 4.31 6.46 -36.22
CA SER A 545 4.62 7.83 -36.56
C SER A 545 5.98 7.89 -37.29
N HIS A 546 5.97 8.16 -38.61
CA HIS A 546 7.17 8.17 -39.48
C HIS A 546 8.28 9.08 -38.97
N LEU A 547 7.86 10.15 -38.33
CA LEU A 547 8.46 10.88 -37.23
C LEU A 547 9.72 10.29 -36.56
N PHE A 548 9.70 9.08 -36.00
CA PHE A 548 10.89 8.48 -35.36
C PHE A 548 11.73 7.62 -36.31
N THR A 549 11.18 7.22 -37.47
CA THR A 549 11.82 6.27 -38.39
C THR A 549 13.08 6.82 -39.07
N SER A 550 13.29 8.13 -39.02
CA SER A 550 14.46 8.81 -39.60
C SER A 550 15.46 9.33 -38.56
N THR A 551 15.22 9.11 -37.26
CA THR A 551 16.13 9.62 -36.22
C THR A 551 17.20 8.59 -35.87
N GLU A 552 18.41 9.05 -35.59
CA GLU A 552 19.45 8.19 -35.03
C GLU A 552 19.17 7.91 -33.54
N LYS A 553 19.64 6.76 -33.06
CA LYS A 553 19.62 6.47 -31.63
C LYS A 553 20.61 7.36 -30.91
N ILE A 554 20.16 7.97 -29.82
CA ILE A 554 21.01 8.79 -28.96
C ILE A 554 21.17 8.12 -27.60
N ASN A 555 22.34 8.32 -26.98
CA ASN A 555 22.61 7.91 -25.61
C ASN A 555 22.41 9.10 -24.69
N ILE A 556 21.57 8.95 -23.69
CA ILE A 556 21.25 9.99 -22.72
C ILE A 556 21.26 9.44 -21.30
N ARG A 557 21.48 10.35 -20.36
CA ARG A 557 21.41 10.11 -18.92
C ARG A 557 20.17 10.79 -18.36
N ILE A 558 19.38 10.06 -17.57
CA ILE A 558 18.25 10.62 -16.82
C ILE A 558 18.62 10.63 -15.33
N VAL A 559 18.54 11.79 -14.69
CA VAL A 559 18.90 12.02 -13.27
C VAL A 559 17.71 12.33 -12.39
#